data_AF-A0A0L0NNE4-F1
#
_entry.id   AF-A0A0L0NNE4-F1
#
_cell.length_a   1.000
_cell.length_b   1.000
_cell.length_c   1.000
_cell.angle_alpha   90.00
_cell.angle_beta   90.00
_cell.angle_gamma   90.00
#
_symmetry.space_group_name_H-M   'P 1'
#
loop_
_entity.id
_entity.type
_entity.pdbx_description
1 polymer ?
#
loop_
_entity_poly.entity_id
_entity_poly.type
_entity_poly.pdbx_seq_one_letter_code
_entity_poly.pdbx_strand_id
1 'polypeptide(L)'
;MFTPDRLIPVDTNKRIRVSFTCQASGMLPWKFTPLQKEVYIVPGETALVFYRAKNMSKEDIVGMATYSVTPDNVAAYFNKIQCFCFEEQRLAAGEEVDMPVFFFIDPDFAKDPTMKNIDDVILNYSFFKASYKDGELAPIPMPKVEVKASVA
;
A
#
# COMPACT_ATOMS: atom_id res chain seq x y z
N MET A 1 -4.64 14.64 12.91
CA MET A 1 -3.61 15.63 13.26
C MET A 1 -2.48 14.86 13.93
N PHE A 2 -1.26 14.92 13.40
CA PHE A 2 -0.12 14.23 14.01
C PHE A 2 0.27 14.96 15.30
N THR A 3 0.22 14.27 16.43
CA THR A 3 0.70 14.77 17.72
C THR A 3 1.66 13.74 18.31
N PRO A 4 2.82 14.14 18.88
CA PRO A 4 3.86 13.20 19.32
C PRO A 4 3.39 12.14 20.34
N ASP A 5 2.36 12.46 21.12
CA ASP A 5 1.69 11.56 22.06
C ASP A 5 1.06 10.33 21.40
N ARG A 6 0.72 10.40 20.10
CA ARG A 6 0.15 9.27 19.35
C ARG A 6 1.18 8.22 18.95
N LEU A 7 2.47 8.48 19.15
CA LEU A 7 3.56 7.55 18.86
C LEU A 7 4.08 6.84 20.11
N ILE A 8 3.31 6.90 21.21
CA ILE A 8 3.61 6.18 22.44
C ILE A 8 2.92 4.82 22.36
N PRO A 9 3.67 3.70 22.33
CA PRO A 9 3.07 2.37 22.30
C PRO A 9 2.16 2.12 23.49
N VAL A 10 0.96 1.62 23.24
CA VAL A 10 0.02 1.17 24.26
C VAL A 10 0.10 -0.34 24.35
N ASP A 11 0.50 -0.84 25.52
CA ASP A 11 0.51 -2.26 25.77
C ASP A 11 -0.93 -2.76 26.00
N THR A 12 -1.45 -3.48 25.01
CA THR A 12 -2.78 -4.09 25.04
C THR A 12 -2.72 -5.59 25.37
N ASN A 13 -1.53 -6.14 25.69
CA ASN A 13 -1.25 -7.58 25.76
C ASN A 13 -1.60 -8.36 24.48
N LYS A 14 -1.86 -7.67 23.36
CA LYS A 14 -2.20 -8.25 22.05
C LYS A 14 -1.50 -7.48 20.95
N ARG A 15 -0.83 -8.20 20.04
CA ARG A 15 -0.24 -7.59 18.84
C ARG A 15 -1.18 -7.73 17.67
N ILE A 16 -1.32 -6.66 16.90
CA ILE A 16 -2.08 -6.62 15.67
C ILE A 16 -1.16 -7.10 14.55
N ARG A 17 -1.61 -8.12 13.81
CA ARG A 17 -0.92 -8.60 12.62
C ARG A 17 -1.27 -7.69 11.45
N VAL A 18 -0.27 -7.05 10.88
CA VAL A 18 -0.42 -6.26 9.66
C VAL A 18 0.18 -7.06 8.51
N SER A 19 -0.66 -7.48 7.58
CA SER A 19 -0.28 -8.23 6.38
C SER A 19 -0.15 -7.30 5.18
N PHE A 20 0.86 -7.53 4.35
CA PHE A 20 1.19 -6.70 3.20
C PHE A 20 0.89 -7.44 1.92
N THR A 21 -0.06 -6.92 1.16
CA THR A 21 -0.40 -7.46 -0.16
C THR A 21 -0.13 -6.43 -1.22
N CYS A 22 0.09 -6.91 -2.44
CA CYS A 22 0.26 -6.04 -3.57
C CYS A 22 -0.27 -6.64 -4.87
N GLN A 23 -0.66 -5.77 -5.77
CA GLN A 23 -1.02 -6.10 -7.14
C GLN A 23 -0.41 -5.06 -8.09
N ALA A 24 0.16 -5.52 -9.21
CA ALA A 24 0.49 -4.66 -10.33
C ALA A 24 -0.51 -4.95 -11.47
N SER A 25 -1.04 -3.90 -12.10
CA SER A 25 -1.88 -4.04 -13.29
C SER A 25 -1.10 -4.74 -14.42
N GLY A 26 -1.75 -5.61 -15.20
CA GLY A 26 -1.10 -6.33 -16.30
C GLY A 26 -0.53 -5.42 -17.41
N MET A 27 -0.95 -4.16 -17.47
CA MET A 27 -0.36 -3.16 -18.38
C MET A 27 0.93 -2.51 -17.86
N LEU A 28 1.28 -2.76 -16.60
CA LEU A 28 2.50 -2.31 -15.97
C LEU A 28 3.43 -3.53 -15.84
N PRO A 29 4.45 -3.69 -16.72
CA PRO A 29 5.39 -4.81 -16.68
C PRO A 29 6.39 -4.66 -15.52
N TRP A 30 5.87 -4.42 -14.32
CA TRP A 30 6.64 -4.30 -13.10
C TRP A 30 6.46 -5.54 -12.26
N LYS A 31 7.55 -6.03 -11.70
CA LYS A 31 7.50 -6.97 -10.59
C LYS A 31 7.43 -6.15 -9.31
N PHE A 32 6.28 -6.18 -8.65
CA PHE A 32 6.05 -5.49 -7.39
C PHE A 32 5.76 -6.50 -6.29
N THR A 33 6.56 -6.51 -5.23
CA THR A 33 6.46 -7.50 -4.14
C THR A 33 6.82 -6.90 -2.78
N PRO A 34 6.08 -7.21 -1.70
CA PRO A 34 6.51 -6.84 -0.36
C PRO A 34 7.76 -7.64 0.04
N LEU A 35 8.70 -6.99 0.72
CA LEU A 35 9.86 -7.68 1.32
C LEU A 35 9.48 -8.37 2.63
N GLN A 36 8.58 -7.76 3.41
CA GLN A 36 7.96 -8.34 4.60
C GLN A 36 6.51 -8.72 4.29
N LYS A 37 6.12 -9.99 4.48
CA LYS A 37 4.73 -10.41 4.27
C LYS A 37 3.79 -9.93 5.36
N GLU A 38 4.29 -9.88 6.60
CA GLU A 38 3.53 -9.42 7.76
C GLU A 38 4.47 -8.86 8.83
N VAL A 39 3.93 -8.01 9.70
CA VAL A 39 4.55 -7.56 10.95
C VAL A 39 3.53 -7.59 12.09
N TYR A 40 4.01 -7.65 13.32
CA TYR A 40 3.17 -7.67 14.53
C TYR A 40 3.50 -6.46 15.40
N ILE A 41 2.56 -5.52 15.49
CA ILE A 41 2.75 -4.25 16.21
C ILE A 41 1.65 -4.02 17.23
N VAL A 42 1.91 -3.16 18.21
CA VAL A 42 0.88 -2.61 19.10
C VAL A 42 0.44 -1.20 18.65
N PRO A 43 -0.76 -0.72 19.04
CA PRO A 43 -1.14 0.67 18.80
C PRO A 43 -0.10 1.66 19.36
N GLY A 44 0.25 2.68 18.58
CA GLY A 44 1.31 3.65 18.87
C GLY A 44 2.72 3.19 18.49
N GLU A 45 2.95 1.91 18.20
CA GLU A 45 4.23 1.40 17.70
C GLU A 45 4.37 1.73 16.21
N THR A 46 5.50 2.37 15.86
CA THR A 46 5.83 2.69 14.48
C THR A 46 6.51 1.51 13.80
N ALA A 47 6.12 1.23 12.56
CA ALA A 47 6.74 0.21 11.72
C ALA A 47 7.22 0.78 10.38
N LEU A 48 8.38 0.31 9.94
CA LEU A 48 8.95 0.56 8.63
C LEU A 48 9.02 -0.77 7.86
N VAL A 49 8.37 -0.81 6.70
CA VAL A 49 8.39 -1.97 5.81
C VAL A 49 8.79 -1.53 4.40
N PHE A 50 9.20 -2.48 3.58
CA PHE A 50 9.68 -2.19 2.23
C PHE A 50 8.91 -3.01 1.22
N TYR A 51 8.57 -2.37 0.10
CA TYR A 51 8.17 -3.06 -1.11
C TYR A 51 9.23 -2.88 -2.18
N ARG A 52 9.48 -3.94 -2.95
CA ARG A 52 10.39 -3.89 -4.09
C ARG A 52 9.62 -3.76 -5.38
N ALA A 53 9.96 -2.75 -6.17
CA ALA A 53 9.48 -2.59 -7.53
C ALA A 53 10.63 -2.75 -8.52
N LYS A 54 10.41 -3.53 -9.58
CA LYS A 54 11.36 -3.71 -10.67
C LYS A 54 10.66 -3.52 -12.01
N ASN A 55 11.18 -2.62 -12.84
CA ASN A 55 10.74 -2.50 -14.23
C ASN A 55 11.33 -3.64 -15.08
N MET A 56 10.48 -4.56 -15.54
CA MET A 56 10.91 -5.71 -16.35
C MET A 56 10.98 -5.39 -17.86
N SER A 57 10.63 -4.15 -18.26
CA SER A 57 10.66 -3.72 -19.65
C SER A 57 11.98 -3.08 -20.06
N LYS A 58 12.10 -2.78 -21.35
CA LYS A 58 13.24 -2.07 -21.95
C LYS A 58 13.01 -0.56 -22.09
N GLU A 59 11.90 -0.07 -21.55
CA GLU A 59 11.48 1.33 -21.65
C GLU A 59 11.29 1.90 -20.24
N ASP A 60 11.44 3.21 -20.13
CA ASP A 60 11.14 3.92 -18.90
C ASP A 60 9.62 3.98 -18.72
N ILE A 61 9.15 3.66 -17.52
CA ILE A 61 7.72 3.62 -17.23
C ILE A 61 7.43 4.46 -15.99
N VAL A 62 6.34 5.22 -16.06
CA VAL A 62 5.77 5.91 -14.90
C VAL A 62 4.61 5.08 -14.36
N GLY A 63 4.70 4.76 -13.08
CA GLY A 63 3.66 4.09 -12.30
C GLY A 63 3.08 5.01 -11.25
N MET A 64 1.83 4.77 -10.91
CA MET A 64 1.16 5.38 -9.76
C MET A 64 0.56 4.28 -8.88
N ALA A 65 0.73 4.40 -7.57
CA ALA A 65 0.19 3.46 -6.62
C ALA A 65 -0.99 4.03 -5.84
N THR A 66 -2.00 3.20 -5.64
CA THR A 66 -3.06 3.42 -4.66
C THR A 66 -2.99 2.35 -3.58
N TYR A 67 -3.64 2.60 -2.45
CA TYR A 67 -3.70 1.64 -1.36
C TYR A 67 -5.10 1.55 -0.77
N SER A 68 -5.37 0.43 -0.11
CA SER A 68 -6.52 0.23 0.75
C SER A 68 -6.11 -0.47 2.05
N VAL A 69 -6.85 -0.20 3.12
CA VAL A 69 -6.67 -0.85 4.42
C VAL A 69 -7.95 -1.62 4.72
N THR A 70 -7.82 -2.88 5.12
CA THR A 70 -8.94 -3.76 5.45
C THR A 70 -8.69 -4.38 6.83
N PRO A 71 -9.71 -4.47 7.71
CA PRO A 71 -11.09 -4.00 7.53
C PRO A 71 -11.25 -2.47 7.51
N ASP A 72 -12.31 -1.96 6.88
CA ASP A 72 -12.50 -0.52 6.62
C ASP A 72 -12.58 0.34 7.89
N ASN A 73 -13.12 -0.23 8.97
CA ASN A 73 -13.23 0.44 10.26
C ASN A 73 -11.86 0.69 10.91
N VAL A 74 -10.80 -0.05 10.53
CA VAL A 74 -9.41 0.19 10.95
C VAL A 74 -8.77 1.33 10.17
N ALA A 75 -9.24 1.62 8.95
CA ALA A 75 -8.61 2.59 8.07
C ALA A 75 -8.51 3.99 8.70
N ALA A 76 -9.45 4.36 9.59
CA ALA A 76 -9.42 5.61 10.33
C ALA A 76 -8.29 5.70 11.38
N TYR A 77 -7.83 4.56 11.90
CA TYR A 77 -6.75 4.46 12.88
C TYR A 77 -5.38 4.22 12.22
N PHE A 78 -5.37 3.75 10.97
CA PHE A 78 -4.14 3.45 10.25
C PHE A 78 -3.50 4.74 9.71
N ASN A 79 -2.44 5.19 10.36
CA ASN A 79 -1.75 6.43 10.02
C ASN A 79 -0.46 6.14 9.26
N LYS A 80 -0.41 6.57 7.99
CA LYS A 80 0.80 6.53 7.17
C LYS A 80 1.57 7.82 7.35
N ILE A 81 2.81 7.69 7.84
CA ILE A 81 3.71 8.83 8.05
C ILE A 81 4.44 9.15 6.73
N GLN A 82 4.84 8.13 5.96
CA GLN A 82 5.43 8.29 4.63
C GLN A 82 4.84 7.25 3.66
N CYS A 83 4.35 7.72 2.52
CA CYS A 83 3.70 6.92 1.47
C CYS A 83 4.34 7.31 0.13
N PHE A 84 4.83 6.33 -0.64
CA PHE A 84 5.08 6.49 -2.08
C PHE A 84 3.76 6.62 -2.90
N CYS A 85 2.63 6.50 -2.21
CA CYS A 85 1.29 6.56 -2.79
C CYS A 85 1.02 7.97 -3.26
N PHE A 86 0.45 8.11 -4.44
CA PHE A 86 0.16 9.40 -5.09
C PHE A 86 1.36 10.19 -5.58
N GLU A 87 2.57 9.67 -5.45
CA GLU A 87 3.75 10.20 -6.14
C GLU A 87 4.03 9.38 -7.40
N GLU A 88 4.45 10.07 -8.45
CA GLU A 88 4.90 9.46 -9.68
C GLU A 88 6.18 8.66 -9.43
N GLN A 89 6.08 7.36 -9.63
CA GLN A 89 7.25 6.50 -9.61
C GLN A 89 7.70 6.28 -11.04
N ARG A 90 8.77 6.98 -11.46
CA ARG A 90 9.43 6.67 -12.73
C ARG A 90 10.51 5.63 -12.46
N LEU A 91 10.40 4.47 -13.11
CA LEU A 91 11.46 3.48 -13.15
C LEU A 91 12.03 3.37 -14.55
N ALA A 92 13.35 3.54 -14.67
CA ALA A 92 14.07 3.31 -15.89
C ALA A 92 14.01 1.84 -16.32
N ALA A 93 14.33 1.57 -17.58
CA ALA A 93 14.41 0.21 -18.09
C ALA A 93 15.31 -0.69 -17.20
N GLY A 94 14.75 -1.81 -16.70
CA GLY A 94 15.48 -2.75 -15.83
C GLY A 94 15.72 -2.29 -14.39
N GLU A 95 15.34 -1.06 -14.03
CA GLU A 95 15.59 -0.49 -12.70
C GLU A 95 14.82 -1.25 -11.61
N GLU A 96 15.46 -1.41 -10.46
CA GLU A 96 14.92 -2.03 -9.26
C GLU A 96 15.11 -1.08 -8.07
N VAL A 97 14.03 -0.79 -7.34
CA VAL A 97 14.03 0.12 -6.19
C VAL A 97 13.27 -0.50 -5.02
N ASP A 98 13.73 -0.20 -3.80
CA ASP A 98 13.02 -0.49 -2.57
C ASP A 98 12.27 0.76 -2.09
N MET A 99 10.95 0.65 -1.99
CA MET A 99 10.03 1.71 -1.60
C MET A 99 9.62 1.52 -0.12
N PRO A 100 10.05 2.42 0.78
CA PRO A 100 9.68 2.34 2.19
C PRO A 100 8.22 2.75 2.42
N VAL A 101 7.59 2.09 3.39
CA VAL A 101 6.29 2.49 3.97
C VAL A 101 6.48 2.62 5.47
N PHE A 102 6.29 3.84 5.98
CA PHE A 102 6.39 4.14 7.39
C PHE A 102 5.00 4.46 7.96
N PHE A 103 4.56 3.70 8.96
CA PHE A 103 3.20 3.79 9.48
C PHE A 103 3.12 3.44 10.97
N PHE A 104 1.97 3.72 11.57
CA PHE A 104 1.57 3.24 12.89
C PHE A 104 0.04 3.09 12.95
N ILE A 105 -0.46 2.37 13.95
CA ILE A 105 -1.88 2.32 14.29
C ILE A 105 -2.11 3.27 15.45
N ASP A 106 -3.09 4.17 15.36
CA ASP A 106 -3.37 5.17 16.40
C ASP A 106 -3.71 4.49 17.75
N PRO A 107 -3.12 4.95 18.88
CA PRO A 107 -3.44 4.45 20.21
C PRO A 107 -4.92 4.42 20.58
N ASP A 108 -5.74 5.33 20.01
CA ASP A 108 -7.19 5.35 20.26
C ASP A 108 -7.89 4.07 19.75
N PHE A 109 -7.26 3.31 18.85
CA PHE A 109 -7.70 1.96 18.47
C PHE A 109 -7.92 1.06 19.69
N ALA A 110 -7.05 1.14 20.71
CA ALA A 110 -7.16 0.33 21.92
C ALA A 110 -8.35 0.70 22.81
N LYS A 111 -8.87 1.92 22.66
CA LYS A 111 -9.98 2.45 23.46
C LYS A 111 -11.34 2.22 22.80
N ASP A 112 -11.38 1.98 21.49
CA ASP A 112 -12.61 1.78 20.73
C ASP A 112 -13.17 0.35 20.95
N PRO A 113 -14.38 0.21 21.51
CA PRO A 113 -15.01 -1.09 21.68
C PRO A 113 -15.20 -1.89 20.38
N THR A 114 -15.35 -1.21 19.24
CA THR A 114 -15.56 -1.82 17.93
C THR A 114 -14.27 -2.43 17.34
N MET A 115 -13.11 -2.05 17.88
CA MET A 115 -11.79 -2.55 17.45
C MET A 115 -11.31 -3.76 18.27
N LYS A 116 -12.00 -4.12 19.36
CA LYS A 116 -11.57 -5.17 20.31
C LYS A 116 -11.30 -6.56 19.71
N ASN A 117 -11.95 -6.86 18.59
CA ASN A 117 -11.87 -8.17 17.90
C ASN A 117 -11.07 -8.10 16.60
N ILE A 118 -10.37 -6.99 16.35
CA ILE A 118 -9.54 -6.81 15.17
C ILE A 118 -8.11 -7.08 15.55
N ASP A 119 -7.65 -8.27 15.22
CA ASP A 119 -6.25 -8.69 15.40
C ASP A 119 -5.51 -8.72 14.05
N ASP A 120 -6.23 -8.58 12.93
CA ASP A 120 -5.73 -8.70 11.56
C ASP A 120 -6.04 -7.46 10.74
N VAL A 121 -5.01 -6.87 10.14
CA VAL A 121 -5.09 -5.72 9.24
C VAL A 121 -4.35 -6.06 7.96
N ILE A 122 -4.96 -5.76 6.82
CA ILE A 122 -4.35 -5.95 5.51
C ILE A 122 -4.10 -4.58 4.89
N LEU A 123 -2.85 -4.30 4.58
CA LEU A 123 -2.45 -3.17 3.77
C LEU A 123 -2.23 -3.65 2.34
N ASN A 124 -3.17 -3.32 1.45
CA ASN A 124 -3.09 -3.68 0.05
C ASN A 124 -2.62 -2.49 -0.79
N TYR A 125 -1.66 -2.75 -1.67
CA TYR A 125 -1.18 -1.79 -2.67
C TYR A 125 -1.51 -2.22 -4.08
N SER A 126 -1.98 -1.29 -4.90
CA SER A 126 -2.26 -1.52 -6.31
C SER A 126 -1.50 -0.53 -7.18
N PHE A 127 -0.68 -1.04 -8.09
CA PHE A 127 0.09 -0.24 -9.04
C PHE A 127 -0.57 -0.19 -10.41
N PHE A 128 -0.64 1.02 -10.97
CA PHE A 128 -1.20 1.29 -12.28
C PHE A 128 -0.18 2.04 -13.14
N LYS A 129 -0.21 1.80 -14.45
CA LYS A 129 0.55 2.61 -15.40
C LYS A 129 -0.06 4.01 -15.44
N ALA A 130 0.76 5.04 -15.31
CA ALA A 130 0.34 6.43 -15.41
C ALA A 130 1.02 7.10 -16.61
N SER A 131 0.36 8.10 -17.17
CA SER A 131 0.93 8.96 -18.21
C SER A 131 0.43 10.37 -18.00
N TYR A 132 1.24 11.35 -18.39
CA TYR A 132 0.80 12.73 -18.46
C TYR A 132 -0.19 12.91 -19.61
N LYS A 133 -1.38 13.43 -19.30
CA LYS A 133 -2.35 13.95 -20.27
C LYS A 133 -2.61 15.41 -19.93
N ASP A 134 -2.44 16.30 -20.91
CA ASP A 134 -2.70 17.74 -20.77
C ASP A 134 -1.95 18.42 -19.60
N GLY A 135 -0.77 17.90 -19.24
CA GLY A 135 0.04 18.42 -18.13
C GLY A 135 -0.31 17.85 -16.75
N GLU A 136 -1.33 17.00 -16.66
CA GLU A 136 -1.71 16.31 -15.41
C GLU A 136 -1.38 14.81 -15.49
N LEU A 137 -0.94 14.24 -14.38
CA LEU A 137 -0.74 12.80 -14.27
C LEU A 137 -2.09 12.09 -14.19
N ALA A 138 -2.38 11.24 -15.17
CA ALA A 138 -3.58 10.42 -15.17
C ALA A 138 -3.23 8.93 -15.20
N PRO A 139 -3.91 8.08 -14.42
CA PRO A 139 -3.83 6.64 -14.61
C PRO A 139 -4.34 6.28 -16.00
N ILE A 140 -3.59 5.46 -16.74
CA ILE A 140 -4.01 5.00 -18.06
C ILE A 140 -5.19 4.04 -17.86
N PRO A 141 -6.40 4.33 -18.39
CA PRO A 141 -7.53 3.43 -18.26
C PRO A 141 -7.19 2.06 -18.81
N MET A 142 -7.46 1.00 -18.04
CA MET A 142 -7.36 -0.36 -18.57
C MET A 142 -8.33 -0.50 -19.74
N PRO A 143 -7.90 -1.03 -20.92
CA PRO A 143 -8.83 -1.43 -21.95
C PRO A 143 -9.83 -2.39 -21.30
N LYS A 144 -11.13 -2.13 -21.46
CA LYS A 144 -12.14 -3.14 -21.12
C LYS A 144 -11.79 -4.37 -21.92
N VAL A 145 -11.31 -5.43 -21.26
CA VAL A 145 -11.20 -6.74 -21.88
C VAL A 145 -12.65 -7.14 -22.21
N GLU A 146 -13.06 -6.92 -23.46
CA GLU A 146 -14.24 -7.59 -24.01
C GLU A 146 -13.93 -9.08 -23.97
N VAL A 147 -14.44 -9.75 -22.94
CA VAL A 147 -14.51 -11.20 -22.91
C VAL A 147 -15.46 -11.59 -24.04
N LYS A 148 -14.92 -11.80 -25.24
CA LYS A 148 -15.63 -12.54 -26.28
C LYS A 148 -15.76 -13.96 -25.74
N ALA A 149 -16.92 -14.25 -25.17
CA ALA A 149 -17.37 -15.61 -24.92
C ALA A 149 -17.42 -16.32 -26.28
N SER A 150 -16.37 -17.08 -26.60
CA SER A 150 -16.42 -18.06 -27.67
C SER A 150 -17.14 -19.27 -27.09
N VAL A 151 -18.44 -19.36 -27.36
CA VAL A 151 -19.19 -20.60 -27.19
C VAL A 151 -18.81 -21.49 -28.37
N ALA A 152 -18.19 -22.63 -28.08
CA ALA A 152 -18.00 -23.73 -29.02
C ALA A 152 -19.02 -24.82 -28.72
#